data_AF-A0A2N3E1K0-F1
#
_entry.id   AF-A0A2N3E1K0-F1
#
_cell.length_a   1.000
_cell.length_b   1.000
_cell.length_c   1.000
_cell.angle_alpha   90.00
_cell.angle_beta   90.00
_cell.angle_gamma   90.00
#
_symmetry.space_group_name_H-M   'P 1'
#
loop_
_entity.id
_entity.type
_entity.pdbx_description
1 polymer ?
#
loop_
_entity_poly.entity_id
_entity_poly.type
_entity_poly.pdbx_seq_one_letter_code
_entity_poly.pdbx_strand_id
1 'polypeptide(L)'
;MAMEDVTGRPSPKIGMRVSPVVWARRNLFSSMGNTVLTLVCLYLLWLAIPPVLDFTIFSAVWSGTTRDACLGPDKGACWPFIWANIGQFVYGRYPADEVWRVNVVFALGAVALVPALIPSAPAKRFNLIFLLVIYPLIALVLLAGDRPGLRPVPTSEWGGLLVTLVVALTGIVVSLPLGIVLALGRRSSMPAIRMLSVVFIEFWRGVPLITVLFMASVMLPL
;
A
#
# COMPACT_ATOMS: atom_id res chain seq x y z
N MET A 1 -3.31 -27.64 43.94
CA MET A 1 -4.26 -28.37 43.08
C MET A 1 -4.24 -27.69 41.71
N ALA A 2 -3.30 -28.09 40.86
CA ALA A 2 -3.12 -27.53 39.52
C ALA A 2 -4.01 -28.31 38.55
N MET A 3 -4.77 -27.59 37.74
CA MET A 3 -5.72 -28.15 36.78
C MET A 3 -4.94 -28.61 35.55
N GLU A 4 -4.91 -29.92 35.30
CA GLU A 4 -4.31 -30.51 34.10
C GLU A 4 -5.19 -30.22 32.85
N ASP A 5 -4.53 -29.83 31.76
CA ASP A 5 -5.14 -29.60 30.45
C ASP A 5 -5.57 -30.93 29.81
N VAL A 6 -6.87 -31.06 29.55
CA VAL A 6 -7.58 -32.29 29.12
C VAL A 6 -7.26 -32.70 27.67
N THR A 7 -6.46 -31.93 26.92
CA THR A 7 -6.34 -32.16 25.46
C THR A 7 -5.21 -33.08 24.99
N GLY A 8 -4.28 -33.52 25.85
CA GLY A 8 -3.18 -34.42 25.46
C GLY A 8 -2.29 -33.88 24.32
N ARG A 9 -2.47 -32.62 23.93
CA ARG A 9 -1.67 -31.95 22.91
C ARG A 9 -0.40 -31.46 23.59
N PRO A 10 0.79 -31.77 23.05
CA PRO A 10 2.02 -31.23 23.59
C PRO A 10 1.89 -29.70 23.62
N SER A 11 2.21 -29.09 24.76
CA SER A 11 2.22 -27.63 24.91
C SER A 11 2.96 -27.00 23.73
N PRO A 12 2.46 -25.90 23.14
CA PRO A 12 3.14 -25.24 22.04
C PRO A 12 4.52 -24.83 22.54
N LYS A 13 5.57 -25.44 21.98
CA LYS A 13 6.96 -25.16 22.37
C LYS A 13 7.18 -23.67 22.21
N ILE A 14 7.24 -22.98 23.35
CA ILE A 14 7.53 -21.55 23.47
C ILE A 14 8.76 -21.28 22.59
N GLY A 15 8.60 -20.35 21.65
CA GLY A 15 9.45 -20.20 20.48
C GLY A 15 10.94 -20.27 20.79
N MET A 16 11.62 -21.27 20.23
CA MET A 16 13.06 -21.21 20.10
C MET A 16 13.41 -19.93 19.34
N ARG A 17 14.07 -18.98 20.02
CA ARG A 17 14.78 -17.90 19.33
C ARG A 17 15.88 -18.57 18.51
N VAL A 18 15.59 -18.83 17.23
CA VAL A 18 16.58 -19.40 16.33
C VAL A 18 17.72 -18.39 16.26
N SER A 19 18.93 -18.80 16.63
CA SER A 19 20.11 -17.95 16.46
C SER A 19 20.17 -17.46 15.00
N PRO A 20 20.43 -16.16 14.73
CA PRO A 20 20.47 -15.62 13.37
C PRO A 20 21.35 -16.45 12.42
N VAL A 21 22.44 -17.01 12.95
CA VAL A 21 23.37 -17.89 12.21
C VAL A 21 22.72 -19.21 11.80
N VAL A 22 21.96 -19.83 12.72
CA VAL A 22 21.24 -21.08 12.45
C VAL A 22 20.10 -20.84 11.46
N TRP A 23 19.44 -19.69 11.54
CA TRP A 23 18.43 -19.27 10.56
C TRP A 23 19.05 -19.05 9.18
N ALA A 24 20.17 -18.33 9.10
CA ALA A 24 20.85 -18.04 7.83
C ALA A 24 21.33 -19.31 7.13
N ARG A 25 21.96 -20.24 7.87
CA ARG A 25 22.40 -21.53 7.32
C ARG A 25 21.22 -22.35 6.79
N ARG A 26 20.07 -22.33 7.46
CA ARG A 26 18.89 -23.10 7.08
C ARG A 26 18.07 -22.49 5.94
N ASN A 27 18.11 -21.18 5.74
CA ASN A 27 17.30 -20.50 4.72
C ASN A 27 18.12 -20.04 3.51
N LEU A 28 19.28 -19.41 3.72
CA LEU A 28 20.11 -18.83 2.66
C LEU A 28 21.12 -19.83 2.09
N PHE A 29 21.71 -20.68 2.94
CA PHE A 29 22.79 -21.60 2.57
C PHE A 29 22.39 -23.08 2.65
N SER A 30 21.10 -23.37 2.44
CA SER A 30 20.55 -24.72 2.64
C SER A 30 20.91 -25.72 1.53
N SER A 31 21.27 -25.23 0.34
CA SER A 31 21.70 -26.01 -0.82
C SER A 31 22.79 -25.27 -1.59
N MET A 32 23.49 -25.96 -2.49
CA MET A 32 24.51 -25.35 -3.34
C MET A 32 23.92 -24.26 -4.24
N GLY A 33 22.72 -24.51 -4.80
CA GLY A 33 21.99 -23.51 -5.60
C GLY A 33 21.58 -22.27 -4.78
N ASN A 34 21.06 -22.46 -3.56
CA ASN A 34 20.67 -21.34 -2.69
C ASN A 34 21.90 -20.55 -2.23
N THR A 35 23.02 -21.22 -2.00
CA THR A 35 24.30 -20.57 -1.66
C THR A 35 24.78 -19.70 -2.81
N VAL A 36 24.82 -20.23 -4.04
CA VAL A 36 25.20 -19.47 -5.24
C VAL A 36 24.25 -18.29 -5.45
N LEU A 37 22.93 -18.51 -5.39
CA LEU A 37 21.93 -17.45 -5.54
C LEU A 37 22.10 -16.36 -4.47
N THR A 38 22.31 -16.74 -3.21
CA THR A 38 22.56 -15.80 -2.12
C THR A 38 23.81 -14.96 -2.39
N LEU A 39 24.92 -15.58 -2.80
CA LEU A 39 26.16 -14.87 -3.11
C LEU A 39 25.99 -13.92 -4.32
N VAL A 40 25.28 -14.35 -5.36
CA VAL A 40 24.97 -13.52 -6.52
C VAL A 40 24.11 -12.33 -6.11
N CYS A 41 23.05 -12.53 -5.32
CA CYS A 41 22.22 -11.45 -4.81
C CYS A 41 23.03 -10.47 -3.96
N LEU A 42 23.89 -10.97 -3.06
CA LEU A 42 24.76 -10.12 -2.24
C LEU A 42 25.74 -9.32 -3.11
N TYR A 43 26.30 -9.92 -4.16
CA TYR A 43 27.17 -9.23 -5.10
C TYR A 43 26.42 -8.14 -5.89
N LEU A 44 25.22 -8.43 -6.39
CA LEU A 44 24.37 -7.43 -7.06
C LEU A 44 23.98 -6.29 -6.13
N LEU A 45 23.63 -6.59 -4.87
CA LEU A 45 23.36 -5.56 -3.86
C LEU A 45 24.61 -4.73 -3.57
N TRP A 46 25.78 -5.36 -3.50
CA TRP A 46 27.05 -4.65 -3.31
C TRP A 46 27.41 -3.74 -4.50
N LEU A 47 27.03 -4.11 -5.73
CA LEU A 47 27.19 -3.24 -6.90
C LEU A 47 26.13 -2.12 -6.96
N ALA A 48 24.90 -2.37 -6.52
CA ALA A 48 23.79 -1.44 -6.68
C ALA A 48 23.66 -0.44 -5.52
N ILE A 49 23.86 -0.88 -4.28
CA ILE A 49 23.61 -0.06 -3.09
C ILE A 49 24.57 1.14 -3.01
N PRO A 50 25.91 0.98 -3.11
CA PRO A 50 26.84 2.10 -3.01
C PRO A 50 26.56 3.24 -4.00
N PRO A 51 26.41 3.02 -5.32
CA PRO A 51 26.13 4.12 -6.25
C PRO A 51 24.75 4.75 -6.04
N VAL A 52 23.74 3.97 -5.62
CA VAL A 52 22.42 4.52 -5.28
C VAL A 52 22.50 5.43 -4.05
N LEU A 53 23.22 5.01 -3.01
CA LEU A 53 23.42 5.84 -1.81
C LEU A 53 24.27 7.07 -2.11
N ASP A 54 25.30 6.93 -2.94
CA ASP A 54 26.11 8.05 -3.40
C ASP A 54 25.24 9.08 -4.11
N PHE A 55 24.48 8.65 -5.10
CA PHE A 55 23.56 9.53 -5.83
C PHE A 55 22.48 10.15 -4.93
N THR A 56 21.80 9.36 -4.09
CA THR A 56 20.61 9.84 -3.35
C THR A 56 20.91 10.59 -2.07
N ILE A 57 22.05 10.34 -1.43
CA ILE A 57 22.38 10.86 -0.10
C ILE A 57 23.72 11.60 -0.10
N PHE A 58 24.82 10.94 -0.46
CA PHE A 58 26.17 11.48 -0.22
C PHE A 58 26.55 12.61 -1.18
N SER A 59 26.24 12.46 -2.45
CA SER A 59 26.47 13.44 -3.52
C SER A 59 25.22 14.29 -3.80
N ALA A 60 24.14 14.09 -3.04
CA ALA A 60 22.87 14.79 -3.25
C ALA A 60 22.93 16.27 -2.85
N VAL A 61 22.21 17.10 -3.59
CA VAL A 61 22.05 18.52 -3.29
C VAL A 61 20.83 18.68 -2.40
N TRP A 62 21.04 19.12 -1.15
CA TRP A 62 19.98 19.27 -0.15
C TRP A 62 19.33 20.65 -0.14
N SER A 63 20.09 21.69 -0.50
CA SER A 63 19.66 23.08 -0.48
C SER A 63 20.00 23.79 -1.78
N GLY A 64 19.09 24.64 -2.27
CA GLY A 64 19.28 25.44 -3.47
C GLY A 64 18.01 26.22 -3.79
N THR A 65 18.15 27.44 -4.32
CA THR A 65 17.02 28.31 -4.67
C THR A 65 16.69 28.26 -6.16
N THR A 66 17.66 27.87 -7.00
CA THR A 66 17.51 27.76 -8.45
C THR A 66 17.95 26.38 -8.94
N ARG A 67 17.52 26.03 -10.16
CA ARG A 67 17.87 24.75 -10.81
C ARG A 67 19.38 24.56 -10.96
N ASP A 68 20.13 25.65 -11.11
CA ASP A 68 21.58 25.63 -11.33
C ASP A 68 22.34 25.01 -10.15
N ALA A 69 21.78 25.07 -8.94
CA ALA A 69 22.34 24.42 -7.76
C ALA A 69 22.47 22.89 -7.91
N CYS A 70 21.68 22.28 -8.79
CA CYS A 70 21.65 20.85 -9.03
C CYS A 70 22.38 20.42 -10.32
N LEU A 71 23.01 21.33 -11.06
CA LEU A 71 23.74 21.00 -12.29
C LEU A 71 25.23 20.78 -12.00
N GLY A 72 25.80 19.69 -12.50
CA GLY A 72 27.24 19.40 -12.42
C GLY A 72 27.58 17.90 -12.49
N PRO A 73 28.84 17.54 -12.82
CA PRO A 73 29.25 16.14 -12.97
C PRO A 73 29.26 15.36 -11.64
N ASP A 74 29.50 16.04 -10.52
CA ASP A 74 29.56 15.41 -9.18
C ASP A 74 28.28 15.66 -8.35
N LYS A 75 27.17 16.01 -9.01
CA LYS A 75 25.89 16.28 -8.35
C LYS A 75 24.95 15.08 -8.49
N GLY A 76 24.52 14.55 -7.36
CA GLY A 76 23.53 13.49 -7.25
C GLY A 76 22.09 14.01 -7.33
N ALA A 77 21.20 13.43 -6.53
CA ALA A 77 19.78 13.75 -6.48
C ALA A 77 19.54 15.21 -6.07
N CYS A 78 18.58 15.86 -6.73
CA CYS A 78 18.18 17.24 -6.48
C CYS A 78 16.98 17.30 -5.52
N TRP A 79 17.21 17.36 -4.22
CA TRP A 79 16.14 17.51 -3.22
C TRP A 79 15.39 18.86 -3.29
N PRO A 80 16.02 20.01 -3.62
CA PRO A 80 15.30 21.26 -3.82
C PRO A 80 14.14 21.16 -4.81
N PHE A 81 14.30 20.37 -5.88
CA PHE A 81 13.21 20.11 -6.82
C PHE A 81 12.06 19.34 -6.18
N ILE A 82 12.37 18.35 -5.35
CA ILE A 82 11.36 17.56 -4.63
C ILE A 82 10.60 18.46 -3.65
N TRP A 83 11.30 19.28 -2.86
CA TRP A 83 10.68 20.20 -1.92
C TRP A 83 9.80 21.25 -2.61
N ALA A 84 10.25 21.79 -3.75
CA ALA A 84 9.46 22.73 -4.53
C ALA A 84 8.17 22.11 -5.10
N ASN A 85 8.16 20.81 -5.38
CA ASN A 85 7.03 20.10 -6.00
C ASN A 85 6.27 19.18 -5.03
N ILE A 86 6.59 19.20 -3.73
CA ILE A 86 5.99 18.28 -2.75
C ILE A 86 4.47 18.44 -2.69
N GLY A 87 3.97 19.67 -2.84
CA GLY A 87 2.53 19.96 -2.92
C GLY A 87 1.87 19.23 -4.10
N GLN A 88 2.50 19.21 -5.28
CA GLN A 88 1.99 18.50 -6.44
C GLN A 88 2.05 16.97 -6.26
N PHE A 89 3.10 16.45 -5.61
CA PHE A 89 3.19 15.01 -5.32
C PHE A 89 2.15 14.55 -4.31
N VAL A 90 1.80 15.38 -3.32
CA VAL A 90 0.84 15.02 -2.27
C VAL A 90 -0.60 15.30 -2.70
N TYR A 91 -0.87 16.51 -3.21
CA TYR A 91 -2.22 17.01 -3.48
C TYR A 91 -2.59 17.01 -4.97
N GLY A 92 -1.65 16.78 -5.89
CA GLY A 92 -1.92 16.86 -7.33
C GLY A 92 -2.17 18.30 -7.78
N ARG A 93 -3.29 18.53 -8.49
CA ARG A 93 -3.72 19.86 -8.96
C ARG A 93 -4.85 20.43 -8.11
N TYR A 94 -5.05 19.89 -6.90
CA TYR A 94 -6.13 20.32 -6.01
C TYR A 94 -5.96 21.81 -5.64
N PRO A 95 -7.04 22.62 -5.65
CA PRO A 95 -6.97 24.05 -5.35
C PRO A 95 -6.33 24.34 -4.00
N ALA A 96 -5.38 25.29 -3.97
CA ALA A 96 -4.56 25.56 -2.79
C ALA A 96 -5.39 26.04 -1.58
N ASP A 97 -6.47 26.76 -1.83
CA ASP A 97 -7.46 27.20 -0.84
C ASP A 97 -8.22 26.04 -0.19
N GLU A 98 -8.30 24.89 -0.86
CA GLU A 98 -9.10 23.74 -0.43
C GLU A 98 -8.25 22.55 0.05
N VAL A 99 -6.92 22.65 0.02
CA VAL A 99 -5.98 21.60 0.48
C VAL A 99 -6.26 21.15 1.93
N TRP A 100 -6.82 22.02 2.77
CA TRP A 100 -7.23 21.65 4.12
C TRP A 100 -8.20 20.45 4.15
N ARG A 101 -9.06 20.30 3.13
CA ARG A 101 -9.99 19.18 2.98
C ARG A 101 -9.22 17.86 2.85
N VAL A 102 -8.17 17.86 2.04
CA VAL A 102 -7.26 16.72 1.87
C VAL A 102 -6.57 16.35 3.18
N ASN A 103 -6.06 17.36 3.90
CA ASN A 103 -5.39 17.15 5.17
C ASN A 103 -6.33 16.57 6.23
N VAL A 104 -7.59 17.00 6.26
CA VAL A 104 -8.62 16.44 7.13
C VAL A 104 -8.89 14.97 6.76
N VAL A 105 -9.02 14.64 5.48
CA VAL A 105 -9.17 13.24 5.03
C VAL A 105 -7.98 12.39 5.47
N PHE A 106 -6.74 12.85 5.24
CA PHE A 106 -5.54 12.13 5.67
C PHE A 106 -5.47 11.95 7.19
N ALA A 107 -5.77 12.99 7.95
CA ALA A 107 -5.77 12.93 9.42
C ALA A 107 -6.82 11.94 9.92
N LEU A 108 -8.07 12.02 9.43
CA LEU A 108 -9.14 11.09 9.79
C LEU A 108 -8.80 9.65 9.41
N GLY A 109 -8.22 9.46 8.21
CA GLY A 109 -7.77 8.16 7.73
C GLY A 109 -6.69 7.57 8.64
N ALA A 110 -5.69 8.36 9.03
CA ALA A 110 -4.64 7.93 9.95
C ALA A 110 -5.21 7.59 11.34
N VAL A 111 -6.10 8.44 11.88
CA VAL A 111 -6.75 8.23 13.18
C VAL A 111 -7.60 6.96 13.20
N ALA A 112 -8.24 6.61 12.09
CA ALA A 112 -9.02 5.37 11.99
C ALA A 112 -8.13 4.14 11.71
N LEU A 113 -7.09 4.29 10.89
CA LEU A 113 -6.22 3.20 10.46
C LEU A 113 -5.29 2.72 11.59
N VAL A 114 -4.67 3.63 12.34
CA VAL A 114 -3.70 3.29 13.40
C VAL A 114 -4.33 2.36 14.47
N PRO A 115 -5.50 2.65 15.05
CA PRO A 115 -6.15 1.73 15.99
C PRO A 115 -6.62 0.43 15.32
N ALA A 116 -6.95 0.43 14.02
CA ALA A 116 -7.33 -0.79 13.31
C ALA A 116 -6.15 -1.77 13.18
N LEU A 117 -4.93 -1.24 13.01
CA LEU A 117 -3.67 -2.00 12.95
C LEU A 117 -3.26 -2.56 14.31
N ILE A 118 -3.71 -1.97 15.43
CA ILE A 118 -3.39 -2.43 16.79
C ILE A 118 -4.37 -3.54 17.19
N PRO A 119 -3.92 -4.80 17.39
CA PRO A 119 -4.83 -5.91 17.70
C PRO A 119 -5.60 -5.75 19.01
N SER A 120 -5.02 -5.05 19.99
CA SER A 120 -5.55 -4.84 21.34
C SER A 120 -6.44 -3.59 21.49
N ALA A 121 -6.69 -2.83 20.42
CA ALA A 121 -7.46 -1.60 20.52
C ALA A 121 -8.93 -1.87 20.90
N PRO A 122 -9.52 -1.07 21.83
CA PRO A 122 -10.92 -1.19 22.19
C PRO A 122 -11.85 -0.82 21.02
N ALA A 123 -13.09 -1.31 21.04
CA ALA A 123 -14.13 -0.99 20.04
C ALA A 123 -13.73 -1.26 18.57
N LYS A 124 -12.82 -2.20 18.31
CA LYS A 124 -12.27 -2.52 16.97
C LYS A 124 -13.34 -2.72 15.89
N ARG A 125 -14.47 -3.35 16.22
CA ARG A 125 -15.58 -3.55 15.26
C ARG A 125 -16.16 -2.21 14.78
N PHE A 126 -16.39 -1.27 15.69
CA PHE A 126 -16.91 0.06 15.34
C PHE A 126 -15.89 0.86 14.56
N ASN A 127 -14.61 0.80 14.92
CA ASN A 127 -13.55 1.44 14.16
C ASN A 127 -13.43 0.88 12.73
N LEU A 128 -13.55 -0.43 12.55
CA LEU A 128 -13.57 -1.05 11.22
C LEU A 128 -14.81 -0.64 10.42
N ILE A 129 -16.00 -0.57 11.03
CA ILE A 129 -17.21 -0.08 10.34
C ILE A 129 -17.02 1.38 9.92
N PHE A 130 -16.48 2.23 10.80
CA PHE A 130 -16.16 3.60 10.47
C PHE A 130 -15.19 3.67 9.28
N LEU A 131 -14.07 2.94 9.35
CA LEU A 131 -13.04 2.95 8.31
C LEU A 131 -13.54 2.40 6.96
N LEU A 132 -14.36 1.35 6.96
CA LEU A 132 -14.82 0.67 5.74
C LEU A 132 -16.05 1.33 5.10
N VAL A 133 -16.91 1.98 5.88
CA VAL A 133 -18.20 2.48 5.36
C VAL A 133 -18.28 4.00 5.47
N ILE A 134 -18.02 4.54 6.66
CA ILE A 134 -18.29 5.95 6.94
C ILE A 134 -17.18 6.84 6.37
N TYR A 135 -15.93 6.45 6.57
CA TYR A 135 -14.75 7.18 6.10
C TYR A 135 -14.73 7.41 4.58
N PRO A 136 -14.94 6.40 3.69
CA PRO A 136 -14.94 6.65 2.25
C PRO A 136 -16.06 7.60 1.81
N LEU A 137 -17.22 7.56 2.48
CA LEU A 137 -18.32 8.50 2.21
C LEU A 137 -17.95 9.93 2.64
N ILE A 138 -17.35 10.09 3.82
CA ILE A 138 -16.84 11.38 4.30
C ILE A 138 -15.78 11.91 3.32
N ALA A 139 -14.83 11.08 2.93
CA ALA A 139 -13.76 11.46 2.00
C ALA A 139 -14.31 11.90 0.65
N LEU A 140 -15.27 11.17 0.08
CA LEU A 140 -15.88 11.51 -1.21
C LEU A 140 -16.57 12.87 -1.16
N VAL A 141 -17.41 13.09 -0.15
CA VAL A 141 -18.15 14.34 0.04
C VAL A 141 -17.19 15.51 0.25
N LEU A 142 -16.22 15.34 1.16
CA LEU A 142 -15.34 16.41 1.56
C LEU A 142 -14.43 16.81 0.39
N LEU A 143 -13.92 15.85 -0.38
CA LEU A 143 -13.04 16.12 -1.52
C LEU A 143 -13.80 16.64 -2.74
N ALA A 144 -15.02 16.15 -3.02
CA ALA A 144 -15.80 16.61 -4.17
C ALA A 144 -16.43 17.98 -3.93
N GLY A 145 -16.82 18.29 -2.70
CA GLY A 145 -17.41 19.58 -2.35
C GLY A 145 -18.78 19.82 -2.98
N ASP A 146 -19.56 18.77 -3.22
CA ASP A 146 -20.88 18.77 -3.86
C ASP A 146 -22.03 19.24 -2.93
N ARG A 147 -21.71 19.97 -1.85
CA ARG A 147 -22.65 20.37 -0.79
C ARG A 147 -22.64 21.88 -0.55
N PRO A 148 -23.78 22.45 -0.10
CA PRO A 148 -23.86 23.88 0.22
C PRO A 148 -22.81 24.26 1.27
N GLY A 149 -22.01 25.28 0.98
CA GLY A 149 -20.89 25.74 1.82
C GLY A 149 -19.52 25.21 1.43
N LEU A 150 -19.43 24.27 0.46
CA LEU A 150 -18.16 23.80 -0.09
C LEU A 150 -18.10 24.15 -1.58
N ARG A 151 -16.96 24.70 -2.02
CA ARG A 151 -16.64 24.83 -3.44
C ARG A 151 -16.53 23.44 -4.08
N PRO A 152 -17.21 23.18 -5.21
CA PRO A 152 -17.03 21.93 -5.96
C PRO A 152 -15.63 21.89 -6.57
N VAL A 153 -14.94 20.75 -6.43
CA VAL A 153 -13.63 20.52 -7.03
C VAL A 153 -13.75 19.34 -8.01
N PRO A 154 -13.52 19.56 -9.32
CA PRO A 154 -13.66 18.51 -10.31
C PRO A 154 -12.64 17.39 -10.09
N THR A 155 -13.04 16.15 -10.35
CA THR A 155 -12.18 14.96 -10.16
C THR A 155 -10.95 14.95 -11.08
N SER A 156 -10.94 15.74 -12.16
CA SER A 156 -9.79 15.93 -13.05
C SER A 156 -8.63 16.68 -12.40
N GLU A 157 -8.87 17.42 -11.32
CA GLU A 157 -7.84 18.12 -10.55
C GLU A 157 -7.25 17.25 -9.42
N TRP A 158 -7.89 16.12 -9.14
CA TRP A 158 -7.41 15.21 -8.10
C TRP A 158 -6.17 14.49 -8.62
N GLY A 159 -5.12 14.43 -7.80
CA GLY A 159 -3.91 13.70 -8.17
C GLY A 159 -3.01 13.40 -6.99
N GLY A 160 -1.78 13.00 -7.31
CA GLY A 160 -0.75 12.73 -6.32
C GLY A 160 -1.12 11.60 -5.35
N LEU A 161 -0.55 11.68 -4.14
CA LEU A 161 -0.78 10.75 -3.05
C LEU A 161 -2.26 10.62 -2.67
N LEU A 162 -3.02 11.71 -2.78
CA LEU A 162 -4.46 11.72 -2.50
C LEU A 162 -5.20 10.66 -3.34
N VAL A 163 -5.06 10.69 -4.66
CA VAL A 163 -5.80 9.76 -5.53
C VAL A 163 -5.31 8.33 -5.32
N THR A 164 -4.00 8.14 -5.19
CA THR A 164 -3.43 6.80 -4.93
C THR A 164 -4.00 6.21 -3.64
N LEU A 165 -4.04 6.98 -2.55
CA LEU A 165 -4.55 6.51 -1.26
C LEU A 165 -6.05 6.25 -1.31
N VAL A 166 -6.83 7.15 -1.92
CA VAL A 166 -8.29 6.98 -2.07
C VAL A 166 -8.61 5.73 -2.88
N VAL A 167 -7.98 5.53 -4.04
CA VAL A 167 -8.22 4.36 -4.89
C VAL A 167 -7.75 3.07 -4.22
N ALA A 168 -6.58 3.08 -3.57
CA ALA A 168 -6.08 1.91 -2.85
C ALA A 168 -7.00 1.51 -1.69
N LEU A 169 -7.39 2.46 -0.83
CA LEU A 169 -8.27 2.18 0.31
C LEU A 169 -9.65 1.74 -0.15
N THR A 170 -10.30 2.47 -1.06
CA THR A 170 -11.62 2.09 -1.58
C THR A 170 -11.58 0.74 -2.29
N GLY A 171 -10.53 0.49 -3.07
CA GLY A 171 -10.28 -0.80 -3.71
C GLY A 171 -10.17 -1.95 -2.72
N ILE A 172 -9.38 -1.80 -1.65
CA ILE A 172 -9.24 -2.82 -0.59
C ILE A 172 -10.59 -3.03 0.13
N VAL A 173 -11.26 -1.94 0.51
CA VAL A 173 -12.54 -1.94 1.24
C VAL A 173 -13.62 -2.68 0.45
N VAL A 174 -13.72 -2.45 -0.86
CA VAL A 174 -14.76 -3.04 -1.72
C VAL A 174 -14.36 -4.46 -2.16
N SER A 175 -13.09 -4.70 -2.48
CA SER A 175 -12.62 -6.00 -2.97
C SER A 175 -12.58 -7.07 -1.89
N LEU A 176 -12.33 -6.72 -0.62
CA LEU A 176 -12.21 -7.71 0.44
C LEU A 176 -13.54 -8.42 0.77
N PRO A 177 -14.68 -7.73 0.96
CA PRO A 177 -15.99 -8.38 1.09
C PRO A 177 -16.35 -9.20 -0.14
N LEU A 178 -16.14 -8.67 -1.34
CA LEU A 178 -16.41 -9.38 -2.58
C LEU A 178 -15.56 -10.66 -2.69
N GLY A 179 -14.28 -10.57 -2.34
CA GLY A 179 -13.36 -11.71 -2.29
C GLY A 179 -13.79 -12.77 -1.28
N ILE A 180 -14.30 -12.36 -0.10
CA ILE A 180 -14.84 -13.28 0.90
C ILE A 180 -16.08 -14.01 0.33
N VAL A 181 -17.01 -13.28 -0.28
CA VAL A 181 -18.23 -13.87 -0.88
C VAL A 181 -17.86 -14.88 -1.97
N LEU A 182 -16.95 -14.51 -2.88
CA LEU A 182 -16.48 -15.41 -3.95
C LEU A 182 -15.72 -16.63 -3.39
N ALA A 183 -14.93 -16.46 -2.34
CA ALA A 183 -14.22 -17.55 -1.67
C ALA A 183 -15.19 -18.53 -0.99
N LEU A 184 -16.27 -18.04 -0.38
CA LEU A 184 -17.36 -18.86 0.15
C LEU A 184 -18.12 -19.55 -0.99
N GLY A 185 -18.42 -18.84 -2.08
CA GLY A 185 -19.06 -19.38 -3.28
C GLY A 185 -18.27 -20.54 -3.89
N ARG A 186 -16.94 -20.47 -3.91
CA ARG A 186 -16.05 -21.55 -4.36
C ARG A 186 -16.18 -22.83 -3.52
N ARG A 187 -16.59 -22.72 -2.25
CA ARG A 187 -16.83 -23.86 -1.33
C ARG A 187 -18.28 -24.32 -1.29
N SER A 188 -19.18 -23.70 -2.06
CA SER A 188 -20.60 -24.05 -2.08
C SER A 188 -20.84 -25.45 -2.67
N SER A 189 -21.85 -26.15 -2.14
CA SER A 189 -22.32 -27.44 -2.65
C SER A 189 -23.12 -27.30 -3.95
N MET A 190 -23.67 -26.11 -4.24
CA MET A 190 -24.41 -25.84 -5.48
C MET A 190 -23.45 -25.68 -6.67
N PRO A 191 -23.52 -26.56 -7.69
CA PRO A 191 -22.57 -26.56 -8.81
C PRO A 191 -22.52 -25.24 -9.59
N ALA A 192 -23.68 -24.59 -9.79
CA ALA A 192 -23.78 -23.34 -10.53
C ALA A 192 -22.99 -22.19 -9.86
N ILE A 193 -23.20 -21.97 -8.55
CA ILE A 193 -22.53 -20.90 -7.80
C ILE A 193 -21.03 -21.17 -7.69
N ARG A 194 -20.65 -22.43 -7.46
CA ARG A 194 -19.25 -22.85 -7.42
C ARG A 194 -18.55 -22.58 -8.76
N MET A 195 -19.18 -22.96 -9.88
CA MET A 195 -18.61 -22.76 -11.21
C MET A 195 -18.45 -21.28 -11.55
N LEU A 196 -19.48 -20.46 -11.29
CA LEU A 196 -19.41 -19.00 -11.49
C LEU A 196 -18.28 -18.36 -10.68
N SER A 197 -18.13 -18.74 -9.41
CA SER A 197 -17.06 -18.22 -8.54
C SER A 197 -15.67 -18.62 -9.02
N VAL A 198 -15.49 -19.88 -9.44
CA VAL A 198 -14.20 -20.38 -9.95
C VAL A 198 -13.81 -19.66 -11.25
N VAL A 199 -14.74 -19.56 -12.21
CA VAL A 199 -14.48 -18.89 -13.49
C VAL A 199 -14.10 -17.44 -13.26
N PHE A 200 -14.83 -16.70 -12.42
CA PHE A 200 -14.51 -15.31 -12.12
C PHE A 200 -13.12 -15.15 -11.48
N ILE A 201 -12.79 -15.97 -10.47
CA ILE A 201 -11.49 -15.89 -9.77
C ILE A 201 -10.34 -16.23 -10.71
N GLU A 202 -10.43 -17.35 -11.45
CA GLU A 202 -9.34 -17.78 -12.32
C GLU A 202 -9.18 -16.88 -13.55
N PHE A 203 -10.27 -16.29 -14.07
CA PHE A 203 -10.21 -15.29 -15.13
C PHE A 203 -9.40 -14.05 -14.72
N TRP A 204 -9.78 -13.39 -13.63
CA TRP A 204 -9.09 -12.18 -13.17
C TRP A 204 -7.65 -12.44 -12.71
N ARG A 205 -7.34 -13.66 -12.26
CA ARG A 205 -5.95 -14.06 -11.96
C ARG A 205 -5.11 -14.34 -13.20
N GLY A 206 -5.73 -14.71 -14.31
CA GLY A 206 -5.07 -14.96 -15.59
C GLY A 206 -4.89 -13.71 -16.45
N VAL A 207 -5.68 -12.66 -16.22
CA VAL A 207 -5.60 -11.40 -16.99
C VAL A 207 -4.46 -10.52 -16.45
N PRO A 208 -3.49 -10.11 -17.30
CA PRO A 208 -2.46 -9.16 -16.89
C PRO A 208 -3.06 -7.79 -16.58
N LEU A 209 -2.76 -7.24 -15.40
CA LEU A 209 -3.31 -5.93 -15.00
C LEU A 209 -2.96 -4.81 -16.00
N ILE A 210 -1.81 -4.90 -16.66
CA ILE A 210 -1.39 -3.92 -17.67
C ILE A 210 -2.32 -3.87 -18.90
N THR A 211 -2.93 -4.99 -19.32
CA THR A 211 -3.83 -5.00 -20.47
C THR A 211 -5.16 -4.33 -20.13
N VAL A 212 -5.65 -4.54 -18.91
CA VAL A 212 -6.86 -3.88 -18.39
C VAL A 212 -6.65 -2.39 -18.27
N LEU A 213 -5.50 -1.95 -17.74
CA LEU A 213 -5.16 -0.53 -17.65
C LEU A 213 -5.09 0.13 -19.03
N PHE A 214 -4.44 -0.53 -20.00
CA PHE A 214 -4.33 0.00 -21.37
C PHE A 214 -5.70 0.09 -22.05
N MET A 215 -6.50 -0.98 -21.98
CA MET A 215 -7.87 -0.99 -22.52
C MET A 215 -8.72 0.13 -21.90
N ALA A 216 -8.64 0.32 -20.58
CA ALA A 216 -9.37 1.39 -19.90
C ALA A 216 -8.95 2.77 -20.39
N SER A 217 -7.64 3.02 -20.54
CA SER A 217 -7.13 4.31 -21.04
C SER A 217 -7.53 4.63 -22.48
N VAL A 218 -7.77 3.62 -23.32
CA VAL A 218 -8.17 3.79 -24.72
C VAL A 218 -9.69 3.95 -24.84
N MET A 219 -10.47 3.25 -24.00
CA MET A 219 -11.94 3.25 -24.06
C MET A 219 -12.61 4.39 -23.29
N LEU A 220 -11.98 4.90 -22.24
CA LEU A 220 -12.42 6.11 -21.55
C LEU A 220 -11.63 7.29 -22.11
N PRO A 221 -12.17 8.05 -23.09
CA PRO A 221 -11.55 9.30 -23.48
C PRO A 221 -11.59 10.24 -22.26
N LEU A 222 -10.43 10.39 -21.62
CA LEU A 222 -10.16 11.37 -20.57
C LEU A 222 -10.17 12.79 -21.16
#